data_AF-A0A932UX73-F1
#
_entry.id   AF-A0A932UX73-F1
#
_cell.length_a   1.000
_cell.length_b   1.000
_cell.length_c   1.000
_cell.angle_alpha   90.00
_cell.angle_beta   90.00
_cell.angle_gamma   90.00
#
_symmetry.space_group_name_H-M   'P 1'
#
loop_
_entity.id
_entity.type
_entity.pdbx_description
1 polymer ?
#
loop_
_entity_poly.entity_id
_entity_poly.type
_entity_poly.pdbx_seq_one_letter_code
_entity_poly.pdbx_strand_id
1 'polypeptide(L)'
;MDTFERLGAIKLSDLALLDASGNGGGTVVIRGGNLLIDNSFISATTQGNRNGASIGIDIHVTGDMVVTNGASITTDGFGVGRGGDIRITAGSMEVSNNSVIGPRAFFGSTGDTGDVEITTGSLQVDSASILTETGGSGSAGDIVIKAGQVTLTGGAQISSSALGTGSGGTITITATDSVTIAGHDSEGRSSGLFSNAEGSGAGGDITVQASNVQLTDGAVISATSAGEGNAGTIFIMTEETFRSDHGLVTTEARQAGGGNIQLTAGSFVDLLDSQINAIGIASEGNIMIASKFLILEDSELLTNVLGSGGNIRLVADLFLASSESRVVASGVLDIQAVTNLSGTLAPLSQAFVSAGALLREPCAVRLRGGQTSSLVFRGREG
;
A
#
# COMPACT_ATOMS: atom_id res chain seq x y z
N MET A 1 15.75 18.48 23.19
CA MET A 1 16.24 19.44 22.19
C MET A 1 17.37 18.75 21.47
N ASP A 2 16.97 18.11 20.38
CA ASP A 2 17.72 17.17 19.56
C ASP A 2 18.92 17.84 18.89
N THR A 3 20.12 17.34 19.19
CA THR A 3 21.37 17.80 18.55
C THR A 3 21.62 17.12 17.20
N PHE A 4 20.62 16.44 16.62
CA PHE A 4 20.77 15.67 15.38
C PHE A 4 20.78 16.53 14.11
N GLU A 5 20.23 17.76 14.13
CA GLU A 5 20.20 18.66 12.96
C GLU A 5 21.58 19.19 12.50
N ARG A 6 22.68 18.84 13.21
CA ARG A 6 24.06 19.17 12.80
C ARG A 6 24.87 17.96 12.33
N LEU A 7 24.25 16.80 12.18
CA LEU A 7 24.97 15.61 11.72
C LEU A 7 25.22 15.68 10.21
N GLY A 8 26.42 15.30 9.80
CA GLY A 8 26.82 15.28 8.39
C GLY A 8 26.17 14.14 7.62
N ALA A 9 26.53 14.03 6.34
CA ALA A 9 26.14 12.91 5.50
C ALA A 9 27.04 11.69 5.76
N ILE A 10 26.44 10.51 5.89
CA ILE A 10 27.13 9.23 5.85
C ILE A 10 26.94 8.66 4.45
N LYS A 11 28.02 8.24 3.80
CA LYS A 11 27.98 7.60 2.50
C LYS A 11 28.66 6.24 2.57
N LEU A 12 27.93 5.21 2.17
CA LEU A 12 28.43 3.87 1.87
C LEU A 12 28.40 3.72 0.35
N SER A 13 29.56 3.53 -0.26
CA SER A 13 29.68 3.31 -1.71
C SER A 13 30.74 2.28 -2.02
N ASP A 14 30.79 1.85 -3.29
CA ASP A 14 31.85 1.01 -3.82
C ASP A 14 32.01 -0.33 -3.09
N LEU A 15 30.88 -1.02 -2.88
CA LEU A 15 30.82 -2.32 -2.19
C LEU A 15 31.25 -2.25 -0.72
N ALA A 16 31.02 -1.11 -0.05
CA ALA A 16 31.24 -0.99 1.39
C ALA A 16 30.36 -2.00 2.15
N LEU A 17 30.91 -2.58 3.22
CA LEU A 17 30.23 -3.57 4.07
C LEU A 17 30.30 -3.16 5.54
N LEU A 18 29.13 -3.01 6.16
CA LEU A 18 28.96 -2.95 7.61
C LEU A 18 28.38 -4.29 8.07
N ASP A 19 29.12 -5.04 8.87
CA ASP A 19 28.73 -6.40 9.26
C ASP A 19 28.81 -6.61 10.77
N ALA A 20 27.67 -6.98 11.36
CA ALA A 20 27.54 -7.39 12.75
C ALA A 20 27.04 -8.85 12.87
N SER A 21 27.20 -9.67 11.83
CA SER A 21 26.70 -11.04 11.79
C SER A 21 27.39 -11.97 12.79
N GLY A 22 26.66 -12.99 13.26
CA GLY A 22 27.21 -14.00 14.18
C GLY A 22 26.15 -14.93 14.77
N ASN A 23 26.55 -15.72 15.77
CA ASN A 23 25.62 -16.60 16.50
C ASN A 23 24.69 -15.77 17.41
N GLY A 24 23.47 -15.53 16.94
CA GLY A 24 22.51 -14.58 17.50
C GLY A 24 22.53 -13.19 16.87
N GLY A 25 23.33 -13.00 15.81
CA GLY A 25 23.54 -11.69 15.20
C GLY A 25 24.11 -10.64 16.17
N GLY A 26 24.29 -9.44 15.66
CA GLY A 26 24.67 -8.25 16.41
C GLY A 26 23.78 -7.08 16.01
N THR A 27 24.14 -5.88 16.45
CA THR A 27 23.40 -4.66 16.10
C THR A 27 24.29 -3.70 15.34
N VAL A 28 23.84 -3.25 14.17
CA VAL A 28 24.40 -2.08 13.48
C VAL A 28 23.57 -0.86 13.86
N VAL A 29 24.23 0.20 14.35
CA VAL A 29 23.58 1.47 14.71
C VAL A 29 24.12 2.58 13.82
N ILE A 30 23.24 3.27 13.09
CA ILE A 30 23.60 4.44 12.28
C ILE A 30 22.79 5.64 12.76
N ARG A 31 23.51 6.75 12.98
CA ARG A 31 22.96 8.05 13.37
C ARG A 31 23.59 9.14 12.51
N GLY A 32 22.78 9.93 11.81
CA GLY A 32 23.31 10.90 10.83
C GLY A 32 22.31 11.98 10.44
N GLY A 33 22.76 12.94 9.61
CA GLY A 33 21.87 13.90 8.97
C GLY A 33 21.23 13.25 7.75
N ASN A 34 22.07 12.87 6.78
CA ASN A 34 21.67 12.12 5.59
C ASN A 34 22.43 10.79 5.52
N LEU A 35 21.86 9.79 4.86
CA LEU A 35 22.49 8.50 4.61
C LEU A 35 22.32 8.10 3.15
N LEU A 36 23.43 7.89 2.44
CA LEU A 36 23.46 7.28 1.12
C LEU A 36 24.07 5.89 1.22
N ILE A 37 23.35 4.88 0.74
CA ILE A 37 23.82 3.51 0.57
C ILE A 37 23.71 3.19 -0.92
N ASP A 38 24.85 3.16 -1.60
CA ASP A 38 24.95 2.97 -3.04
C ASP A 38 25.79 1.73 -3.31
N ASN A 39 25.19 0.69 -3.91
CA ASN A 39 25.87 -0.57 -4.22
C ASN A 39 26.72 -1.09 -3.04
N SER A 40 26.12 -1.11 -1.85
CA SER A 40 26.79 -1.37 -0.56
C SER A 40 25.88 -2.16 0.38
N PHE A 41 26.45 -2.73 1.44
CA PHE A 41 25.81 -3.76 2.25
C PHE A 41 25.85 -3.40 3.75
N ILE A 42 24.71 -3.52 4.42
CA ILE A 42 24.58 -3.51 5.88
C ILE A 42 23.98 -4.85 6.29
N SER A 43 24.69 -5.61 7.12
CA SER A 43 24.28 -6.97 7.52
C SER A 43 24.39 -7.18 9.03
N ALA A 44 23.38 -7.85 9.58
CA ALA A 44 23.40 -8.40 10.93
C ALA A 44 22.79 -9.82 10.93
N THR A 45 23.39 -10.72 10.15
CA THR A 45 22.91 -12.09 9.94
C THR A 45 23.01 -12.95 11.21
N THR A 46 21.98 -13.74 11.45
CA THR A 46 21.88 -14.74 12.53
C THR A 46 22.34 -16.12 12.04
N GLN A 47 23.61 -16.47 12.30
CA GLN A 47 24.29 -17.67 11.77
C GLN A 47 24.22 -18.89 12.70
N GLY A 48 23.33 -18.92 13.69
CA GLY A 48 23.29 -19.97 14.71
C GLY A 48 21.92 -20.22 15.31
N ASN A 49 21.89 -20.97 16.41
CA ASN A 49 20.65 -21.39 17.07
C ASN A 49 20.12 -20.36 18.07
N ARG A 50 20.83 -19.25 18.26
CA ARG A 50 20.35 -18.13 19.08
C ARG A 50 19.56 -17.19 18.21
N ASN A 51 18.49 -16.64 18.79
CA ASN A 51 17.75 -15.56 18.15
C ASN A 51 18.67 -14.37 17.88
N GLY A 52 18.39 -13.70 16.77
CA GLY A 52 18.89 -12.39 16.39
C GLY A 52 18.70 -11.36 17.50
N ALA A 53 19.50 -10.30 17.47
CA ALA A 53 19.27 -9.13 18.29
C ALA A 53 17.83 -8.61 18.08
N SER A 54 17.17 -8.16 19.16
CA SER A 54 15.82 -7.56 19.05
C SER A 54 15.77 -6.41 18.05
N ILE A 55 16.89 -5.72 17.84
CA ILE A 55 17.07 -4.79 16.73
C ILE A 55 18.44 -5.11 16.14
N GLY A 56 18.47 -5.78 14.99
CA GLY A 56 19.70 -6.11 14.28
C GLY A 56 20.26 -4.91 13.53
N ILE A 57 19.39 -4.05 12.98
CA ILE A 57 19.81 -2.82 12.30
C ILE A 57 18.92 -1.68 12.77
N ASP A 58 19.53 -0.63 13.32
CA ASP A 58 18.86 0.56 13.82
C ASP A 58 19.44 1.80 13.14
N ILE A 59 18.66 2.42 12.25
CA ILE A 59 19.05 3.60 11.49
C ILE A 59 18.13 4.76 11.90
N HIS A 60 18.74 5.88 12.28
CA HIS A 60 17.99 7.11 12.54
C HIS A 60 18.74 8.29 11.90
N VAL A 61 18.15 8.85 10.85
CA VAL A 61 18.62 10.05 10.16
C VAL A 61 17.54 11.12 10.15
N THR A 62 17.93 12.39 10.19
CA THR A 62 16.97 13.51 10.25
C THR A 62 16.53 14.01 8.88
N GLY A 63 17.35 13.79 7.86
CA GLY A 63 17.12 14.20 6.48
C GLY A 63 16.90 12.98 5.58
N ASP A 64 17.58 12.97 4.43
CA ASP A 64 17.32 12.02 3.37
C ASP A 64 18.09 10.70 3.57
N MET A 65 17.39 9.59 3.41
CA MET A 65 17.97 8.26 3.30
C MET A 65 17.75 7.73 1.88
N VAL A 66 18.84 7.42 1.17
CA VAL A 66 18.80 6.85 -0.19
C VAL A 66 19.48 5.49 -0.18
N VAL A 67 18.76 4.46 -0.62
CA VAL A 67 19.26 3.08 -0.76
C VAL A 67 19.10 2.69 -2.24
N THR A 68 20.21 2.57 -2.97
CA THR A 68 20.16 2.44 -4.43
C THR A 68 21.23 1.53 -5.01
N ASN A 69 21.07 1.20 -6.30
CA ASN A 69 21.98 0.42 -7.13
C ASN A 69 22.37 -0.94 -6.52
N GLY A 70 21.36 -1.73 -6.14
CA GLY A 70 21.55 -3.06 -5.56
C GLY A 70 22.08 -3.04 -4.12
N ALA A 71 21.95 -1.90 -3.42
CA ALA A 71 22.27 -1.81 -2.01
C ALA A 71 21.36 -2.73 -1.17
N SER A 72 21.90 -3.23 -0.06
CA SER A 72 21.21 -4.23 0.76
C SER A 72 21.34 -3.92 2.25
N ILE A 73 20.21 -3.99 2.96
CA ILE A 73 20.11 -3.85 4.43
C ILE A 73 19.40 -5.08 4.97
N THR A 74 20.11 -6.02 5.58
CA THR A 74 19.57 -7.35 5.90
C THR A 74 19.93 -7.88 7.28
N THR A 75 19.01 -8.66 7.85
CA THR A 75 19.14 -9.38 9.12
C THR A 75 18.79 -10.86 8.92
N ASP A 76 19.41 -11.47 7.91
CA ASP A 76 19.09 -12.81 7.43
C ASP A 76 19.23 -13.90 8.53
N GLY A 77 18.42 -14.95 8.47
CA GLY A 77 18.42 -16.10 9.38
C GLY A 77 18.69 -17.42 8.66
N PHE A 78 19.61 -18.24 9.21
CA PHE A 78 20.03 -19.51 8.60
C PHE A 78 19.68 -20.76 9.44
N GLY A 79 18.99 -20.62 10.57
CA GLY A 79 18.84 -21.70 11.55
C GLY A 79 17.49 -21.74 12.24
N VAL A 80 17.50 -22.10 13.51
CA VAL A 80 16.29 -22.17 14.35
C VAL A 80 15.97 -20.84 15.06
N GLY A 81 16.96 -19.94 15.13
CA GLY A 81 16.80 -18.65 15.80
C GLY A 81 16.02 -17.67 14.92
N ARG A 82 15.15 -16.86 15.55
CA ARG A 82 14.45 -15.76 14.86
C ARG A 82 15.46 -14.74 14.31
N GLY A 83 15.23 -14.18 13.13
CA GLY A 83 16.02 -13.06 12.59
C GLY A 83 15.96 -11.80 13.47
N GLY A 84 16.94 -10.89 13.29
CA GLY A 84 16.92 -9.59 13.98
C GLY A 84 16.03 -8.58 13.25
N ASP A 85 15.49 -7.60 13.99
CA ASP A 85 14.60 -6.60 13.37
C ASP A 85 15.39 -5.47 12.72
N ILE A 86 14.77 -4.81 11.74
CA ILE A 86 15.27 -3.60 11.10
C ILE A 86 14.35 -2.45 11.50
N ARG A 87 14.92 -1.41 12.12
CA ARG A 87 14.22 -0.16 12.42
C ARG A 87 14.88 1.01 11.70
N ILE A 88 14.09 1.78 10.96
CA ILE A 88 14.56 2.94 10.20
C ILE A 88 13.68 4.15 10.54
N THR A 89 14.33 5.27 10.85
CA THR A 89 13.71 6.60 10.90
C THR A 89 14.47 7.54 9.98
N ALA A 90 13.74 8.23 9.11
CA ALA A 90 14.29 9.21 8.17
C ALA A 90 13.36 10.43 8.03
N GLY A 91 13.86 11.55 7.51
CA GLY A 91 13.01 12.66 7.06
C GLY A 91 12.32 12.33 5.73
N SER A 92 13.09 11.83 4.77
CA SER A 92 12.60 11.24 3.52
C SER A 92 13.38 9.97 3.22
N MET A 93 12.77 9.03 2.48
CA MET A 93 13.40 7.76 2.15
C MET A 93 13.14 7.37 0.70
N GLU A 94 14.20 7.06 -0.04
CA GLU A 94 14.17 6.49 -1.39
C GLU A 94 14.84 5.12 -1.37
N VAL A 95 14.17 4.10 -1.90
CA VAL A 95 14.71 2.75 -2.11
C VAL A 95 14.54 2.42 -3.59
N SER A 96 15.65 2.33 -4.33
CA SER A 96 15.59 2.23 -5.80
C SER A 96 16.56 1.21 -6.39
N ASN A 97 16.41 0.92 -7.69
CA ASN A 97 17.38 0.19 -8.51
C ASN A 97 17.80 -1.17 -7.93
N ASN A 98 16.84 -2.09 -7.77
CA ASN A 98 17.01 -3.45 -7.26
C ASN A 98 17.60 -3.54 -5.84
N SER A 99 17.45 -2.48 -5.05
CA SER A 99 17.87 -2.50 -3.64
C SER A 99 16.91 -3.31 -2.78
N VAL A 100 17.42 -3.85 -1.68
CA VAL A 100 16.65 -4.71 -0.76
C VAL A 100 16.81 -4.22 0.68
N ILE A 101 15.70 -4.11 1.39
CA ILE A 101 15.68 -3.88 2.84
C ILE A 101 14.82 -4.97 3.47
N GLY A 102 15.40 -5.81 4.32
CA GLY A 102 14.61 -6.87 4.92
C GLY A 102 15.38 -8.05 5.48
N PRO A 103 14.88 -8.71 6.54
CA PRO A 103 15.33 -10.04 6.91
C PRO A 103 14.80 -11.10 5.95
N ARG A 104 15.65 -12.07 5.60
CA ARG A 104 15.24 -13.31 4.92
C ARG A 104 15.63 -14.54 5.74
N ALA A 105 14.75 -15.53 5.76
CA ALA A 105 15.05 -16.87 6.25
C ALA A 105 15.21 -17.83 5.07
N PHE A 106 16.37 -18.45 4.97
CA PHE A 106 16.68 -19.35 3.85
C PHE A 106 15.90 -20.67 3.93
N PHE A 107 15.81 -21.39 2.80
CA PHE A 107 15.21 -22.73 2.75
C PHE A 107 15.80 -23.65 3.82
N GLY A 108 14.92 -24.31 4.58
CA GLY A 108 15.30 -25.17 5.70
C GLY A 108 15.49 -24.46 7.05
N SER A 109 15.39 -23.12 7.10
CA SER A 109 15.24 -22.39 8.36
C SER A 109 13.95 -22.80 9.06
N THR A 110 13.98 -22.91 10.38
CA THR A 110 12.77 -23.10 11.19
C THR A 110 12.48 -21.92 12.10
N GLY A 111 13.40 -20.95 12.18
CA GLY A 111 13.18 -19.70 12.89
C GLY A 111 12.38 -18.72 12.04
N ASP A 112 11.54 -17.92 12.68
CA ASP A 112 10.81 -16.82 12.04
C ASP A 112 11.78 -15.73 11.56
N THR A 113 11.40 -14.95 10.56
CA THR A 113 12.21 -13.76 10.21
C THR A 113 12.04 -12.67 11.26
N GLY A 114 12.96 -11.69 11.25
CA GLY A 114 12.73 -10.44 11.98
C GLY A 114 11.65 -9.59 11.32
N ASP A 115 11.34 -8.47 11.98
CA ASP A 115 10.35 -7.49 11.51
C ASP A 115 11.05 -6.26 10.89
N VAL A 116 10.29 -5.47 10.12
CA VAL A 116 10.74 -4.19 9.56
C VAL A 116 9.82 -3.06 10.04
N GLU A 117 10.39 -2.05 10.69
CA GLU A 117 9.68 -0.83 11.10
C GLU A 117 10.32 0.40 10.44
N ILE A 118 9.53 1.13 9.63
CA ILE A 118 9.97 2.35 8.94
C ILE A 118 9.08 3.52 9.37
N THR A 119 9.71 4.61 9.81
CA THR A 119 9.03 5.89 10.06
C THR A 119 9.70 7.00 9.25
N THR A 120 8.97 7.65 8.35
CA THR A 120 9.52 8.70 7.47
C THR A 120 8.49 9.79 7.15
N GLY A 121 8.90 10.95 6.64
CA GLY A 121 7.95 11.92 6.08
C GLY A 121 7.40 11.45 4.72
N SER A 122 8.25 10.88 3.88
CA SER A 122 7.89 10.29 2.59
C SER A 122 8.71 9.03 2.32
N LEU A 123 8.06 8.02 1.74
CA LEU A 123 8.69 6.78 1.28
C LEU A 123 8.44 6.60 -0.22
N GLN A 124 9.51 6.56 -1.01
CA GLN A 124 9.46 6.16 -2.41
C GLN A 124 10.23 4.85 -2.59
N VAL A 125 9.59 3.87 -3.20
CA VAL A 125 10.21 2.60 -3.60
C VAL A 125 10.03 2.43 -5.09
N ASP A 126 11.13 2.27 -5.83
CA ASP A 126 11.13 2.17 -7.29
C ASP A 126 11.98 1.00 -7.77
N SER A 127 11.38 0.01 -8.43
CA SER A 127 12.09 -1.21 -8.85
C SER A 127 12.94 -1.85 -7.75
N ALA A 128 12.42 -1.87 -6.51
CA ALA A 128 13.15 -2.32 -5.32
C ALA A 128 12.21 -3.04 -4.35
N SER A 129 12.77 -3.62 -3.27
CA SER A 129 11.98 -4.42 -2.33
C SER A 129 12.24 -4.06 -0.87
N ILE A 130 11.15 -3.91 -0.11
CA ILE A 130 11.16 -3.93 1.36
C ILE A 130 10.45 -5.21 1.76
N LEU A 131 11.13 -6.12 2.44
CA LEU A 131 10.58 -7.46 2.64
C LEU A 131 10.89 -8.09 3.99
N THR A 132 10.08 -9.07 4.33
CA THR A 132 10.33 -10.12 5.31
C THR A 132 9.96 -11.41 4.59
N GLU A 133 10.93 -12.31 4.37
CA GLU A 133 10.68 -13.49 3.53
C GLU A 133 11.23 -14.76 4.15
N THR A 134 10.43 -15.82 4.18
CA THR A 134 10.85 -17.14 4.66
C THR A 134 10.71 -18.20 3.58
N GLY A 135 11.82 -18.86 3.24
CA GLY A 135 11.81 -20.12 2.49
C GLY A 135 11.64 -21.36 3.39
N GLY A 136 11.55 -21.15 4.71
CA GLY A 136 11.56 -22.19 5.72
C GLY A 136 10.19 -22.57 6.28
N SER A 137 10.19 -23.25 7.43
CA SER A 137 8.97 -23.56 8.19
C SER A 137 8.62 -22.49 9.22
N GLY A 138 9.54 -21.57 9.53
CA GLY A 138 9.26 -20.37 10.32
C GLY A 138 8.46 -19.36 9.51
N SER A 139 7.74 -18.47 10.18
CA SER A 139 6.88 -17.46 9.56
C SER A 139 7.67 -16.23 9.09
N ALA A 140 7.14 -15.53 8.08
CA ALA A 140 7.62 -14.20 7.76
C ALA A 140 7.22 -13.24 8.89
N GLY A 141 8.06 -12.24 9.13
CA GLY A 141 7.90 -11.23 10.15
C GLY A 141 7.07 -10.07 9.63
N ASP A 142 6.70 -9.15 10.49
CA ASP A 142 5.78 -8.07 10.12
C ASP A 142 6.51 -6.88 9.50
N ILE A 143 5.80 -6.14 8.64
CA ILE A 143 6.26 -4.86 8.09
C ILE A 143 5.33 -3.75 8.54
N VAL A 144 5.86 -2.76 9.24
CA VAL A 144 5.13 -1.57 9.69
C VAL A 144 5.75 -0.32 9.09
N ILE A 145 4.96 0.44 8.33
CA ILE A 145 5.37 1.69 7.70
C ILE A 145 4.47 2.82 8.17
N LYS A 146 5.08 3.87 8.72
CA LYS A 146 4.43 5.13 9.08
C LYS A 146 5.04 6.25 8.26
N ALA A 147 4.25 6.84 7.38
CA ALA A 147 4.71 7.91 6.49
C ALA A 147 3.71 9.06 6.37
N GLY A 148 4.11 10.18 5.76
CA GLY A 148 3.15 11.11 5.19
C GLY A 148 2.60 10.60 3.86
N GLN A 149 3.51 10.19 2.97
CA GLN A 149 3.21 9.62 1.66
C GLN A 149 4.01 8.34 1.40
N VAL A 150 3.39 7.36 0.77
CA VAL A 150 4.04 6.12 0.29
C VAL A 150 3.80 5.97 -1.21
N THR A 151 4.86 5.77 -1.98
CA THR A 151 4.79 5.56 -3.43
C THR A 151 5.59 4.33 -3.83
N LEU A 152 4.94 3.38 -4.51
CA LEU A 152 5.55 2.18 -5.07
C LEU A 152 5.44 2.21 -6.61
N THR A 153 6.56 2.20 -7.32
CA THR A 153 6.61 2.26 -8.79
C THR A 153 7.59 1.24 -9.38
N GLY A 154 7.50 1.03 -10.70
CA GLY A 154 8.51 0.29 -11.45
C GLY A 154 8.70 -1.16 -11.01
N GLY A 155 7.65 -1.83 -10.52
CA GLY A 155 7.72 -3.18 -9.97
C GLY A 155 8.19 -3.26 -8.52
N ALA A 156 8.10 -2.16 -7.77
CA ALA A 156 8.46 -2.11 -6.36
C ALA A 156 7.53 -2.95 -5.47
N GLN A 157 8.11 -3.71 -4.54
CA GLN A 157 7.35 -4.62 -3.68
C GLN A 157 7.60 -4.34 -2.20
N ILE A 158 6.50 -4.25 -1.44
CA ILE A 158 6.54 -4.44 0.01
C ILE A 158 5.97 -5.82 0.29
N SER A 159 6.80 -6.75 0.77
CA SER A 159 6.44 -8.17 0.82
C SER A 159 6.76 -8.82 2.15
N SER A 160 5.76 -9.40 2.79
CA SER A 160 5.86 -10.17 4.03
C SER A 160 5.46 -11.63 3.79
N SER A 161 6.07 -12.25 2.78
CA SER A 161 5.61 -13.51 2.19
C SER A 161 6.38 -14.74 2.68
N ALA A 162 5.69 -15.87 2.77
CA ALA A 162 6.28 -17.18 3.03
C ALA A 162 6.34 -18.02 1.76
N LEU A 163 7.54 -18.31 1.28
CA LEU A 163 7.80 -19.23 0.17
C LEU A 163 7.82 -20.69 0.61
N GLY A 164 8.14 -20.94 1.88
CA GLY A 164 8.15 -22.26 2.51
C GLY A 164 6.83 -22.63 3.20
N THR A 165 6.88 -23.56 4.16
CA THR A 165 5.69 -24.03 4.89
C THR A 165 5.26 -23.14 6.05
N GLY A 166 6.03 -22.08 6.34
CA GLY A 166 5.64 -21.02 7.28
C GLY A 166 4.49 -20.16 6.76
N SER A 167 3.98 -19.27 7.61
CA SER A 167 2.90 -18.34 7.23
C SER A 167 3.46 -16.98 6.79
N GLY A 168 2.72 -16.27 5.95
CA GLY A 168 2.99 -14.86 5.67
C GLY A 168 2.83 -14.01 6.93
N GLY A 169 3.64 -12.95 7.06
CA GLY A 169 3.54 -11.98 8.14
C GLY A 169 2.58 -10.84 7.77
N THR A 170 2.36 -9.89 8.67
CA THR A 170 1.42 -8.78 8.48
C THR A 170 2.09 -7.56 7.86
N ILE A 171 1.43 -6.91 6.90
CA ILE A 171 1.84 -5.58 6.40
C ILE A 171 0.88 -4.52 6.93
N THR A 172 1.40 -3.52 7.63
CA THR A 172 0.64 -2.35 8.07
C THR A 172 1.27 -1.07 7.52
N ILE A 173 0.52 -0.36 6.68
CA ILE A 173 0.89 0.95 6.15
C ILE A 173 -0.07 2.00 6.71
N THR A 174 0.48 3.01 7.36
CA THR A 174 -0.25 4.21 7.80
C THR A 174 0.42 5.43 7.18
N ALA A 175 -0.26 6.05 6.22
CA ALA A 175 0.13 7.30 5.60
C ALA A 175 -0.80 8.43 6.10
N THR A 176 -0.29 9.63 6.38
CA THR A 176 -1.18 10.75 6.73
C THR A 176 -1.88 11.35 5.52
N ASP A 177 -1.30 11.20 4.33
CA ASP A 177 -1.77 11.87 3.12
C ASP A 177 -2.19 10.84 2.06
N SER A 178 -1.25 10.03 1.55
CA SER A 178 -1.54 9.12 0.45
C SER A 178 -0.69 7.85 0.40
N VAL A 179 -1.27 6.81 -0.21
CA VAL A 179 -0.57 5.61 -0.68
C VAL A 179 -0.85 5.45 -2.18
N THR A 180 0.19 5.44 -2.98
CA THR A 180 0.12 5.23 -4.44
C THR A 180 0.94 4.01 -4.83
N ILE A 181 0.33 3.07 -5.53
CA ILE A 181 0.99 1.88 -6.07
C ILE A 181 0.71 1.86 -7.56
N ALA A 182 1.77 1.84 -8.38
CA ALA A 182 1.62 1.98 -9.82
C ALA A 182 2.57 1.08 -10.60
N GLY A 183 2.05 0.49 -11.67
CA GLY A 183 2.85 -0.15 -12.71
C GLY A 183 3.41 -1.51 -12.35
N HIS A 184 4.28 -1.98 -13.23
CA HIS A 184 5.07 -3.20 -13.15
C HIS A 184 6.45 -2.92 -13.76
N ASP A 185 7.42 -3.80 -13.53
CA ASP A 185 8.72 -3.69 -14.20
C ASP A 185 8.71 -4.28 -15.63
N SER A 186 9.84 -4.23 -16.32
CA SER A 186 9.99 -4.77 -17.68
C SER A 186 9.80 -6.29 -17.80
N GLU A 187 9.83 -7.01 -16.68
CA GLU A 187 9.64 -8.47 -16.61
C GLU A 187 8.18 -8.82 -16.26
N GLY A 188 7.32 -7.81 -16.06
CA GLY A 188 5.92 -7.98 -15.70
C GLY A 188 5.69 -8.18 -14.21
N ARG A 189 6.69 -7.94 -13.35
CA ARG A 189 6.50 -7.96 -11.89
C ARG A 189 5.76 -6.69 -11.47
N SER A 190 4.53 -6.84 -10.99
CA SER A 190 3.72 -5.73 -10.49
C SER A 190 4.34 -5.05 -9.28
N SER A 191 4.16 -3.74 -9.21
CA SER A 191 4.30 -2.99 -7.96
C SER A 191 3.19 -3.42 -7.00
N GLY A 192 3.48 -3.57 -5.71
CA GLY A 192 2.44 -4.05 -4.80
C GLY A 192 2.81 -4.33 -3.35
N LEU A 193 1.77 -4.74 -2.62
CA LEU A 193 1.84 -5.26 -1.26
C LEU A 193 1.54 -6.76 -1.29
N PHE A 194 2.40 -7.57 -0.69
CA PHE A 194 2.30 -9.03 -0.76
C PHE A 194 2.48 -9.68 0.61
N SER A 195 1.46 -10.37 1.08
CA SER A 195 1.43 -11.06 2.36
C SER A 195 1.04 -12.52 2.13
N ASN A 196 1.73 -13.14 1.17
CA ASN A 196 1.31 -14.41 0.59
C ASN A 196 1.94 -15.59 1.34
N ALA A 197 1.29 -16.76 1.24
CA ALA A 197 1.89 -18.05 1.54
C ALA A 197 1.88 -18.96 0.30
N GLU A 198 3.07 -19.26 -0.22
CA GLU A 198 3.25 -20.12 -1.39
C GLU A 198 3.32 -21.62 -1.00
N GLY A 199 3.73 -21.93 0.23
CA GLY A 199 3.69 -23.27 0.78
C GLY A 199 2.39 -23.56 1.54
N SER A 200 2.47 -24.42 2.56
CA SER A 200 1.29 -24.89 3.31
C SER A 200 0.82 -23.96 4.43
N GLY A 201 1.53 -22.85 4.69
CA GLY A 201 1.13 -21.89 5.71
C GLY A 201 -0.06 -21.02 5.28
N ALA A 202 -0.52 -20.17 6.20
CA ALA A 202 -1.58 -19.21 5.91
C ALA A 202 -1.01 -17.92 5.31
N GLY A 203 -1.76 -17.27 4.43
CA GLY A 203 -1.47 -15.87 4.04
C GLY A 203 -1.61 -14.95 5.25
N GLY A 204 -0.78 -13.91 5.33
CA GLY A 204 -0.85 -12.91 6.40
C GLY A 204 -1.83 -11.78 6.06
N ASP A 205 -2.03 -10.84 6.97
CA ASP A 205 -2.97 -9.73 6.77
C ASP A 205 -2.29 -8.48 6.17
N ILE A 206 -3.06 -7.66 5.45
CA ILE A 206 -2.62 -6.35 4.96
C ILE A 206 -3.57 -5.27 5.47
N THR A 207 -3.04 -4.24 6.11
CA THR A 207 -3.77 -3.04 6.50
C THR A 207 -3.17 -1.81 5.84
N VAL A 208 -3.98 -1.03 5.13
CA VAL A 208 -3.61 0.26 4.53
C VAL A 208 -4.53 1.35 5.06
N GLN A 209 -3.95 2.38 5.66
CA GLN A 209 -4.64 3.57 6.18
C GLN A 209 -4.03 4.82 5.56
N ALA A 210 -4.83 5.66 4.90
CA ALA A 210 -4.40 6.94 4.34
C ALA A 210 -5.58 7.88 4.11
N SER A 211 -5.37 9.17 3.81
CA SER A 211 -6.48 9.99 3.30
C SER A 211 -6.90 9.54 1.90
N ASN A 212 -5.92 9.20 1.05
CA ASN A 212 -6.16 8.75 -0.33
C ASN A 212 -5.33 7.50 -0.66
N VAL A 213 -5.94 6.49 -1.29
CA VAL A 213 -5.25 5.29 -1.80
C VAL A 213 -5.51 5.16 -3.30
N GLN A 214 -4.45 4.99 -4.07
CA GLN A 214 -4.51 4.82 -5.51
C GLN A 214 -3.72 3.60 -5.98
N LEU A 215 -4.38 2.75 -6.76
CA LEU A 215 -3.77 1.62 -7.49
C LEU A 215 -3.88 1.89 -9.00
N THR A 216 -2.78 1.91 -9.74
CA THR A 216 -2.81 2.08 -11.21
C THR A 216 -1.93 1.09 -11.96
N ASP A 217 -2.23 0.88 -13.23
CA ASP A 217 -1.33 0.24 -14.21
C ASP A 217 -0.86 -1.18 -13.83
N GLY A 218 -1.75 -2.01 -13.28
CA GLY A 218 -1.43 -3.38 -12.90
C GLY A 218 -0.89 -3.54 -11.47
N ALA A 219 -1.07 -2.53 -10.62
CA ALA A 219 -0.75 -2.60 -9.19
C ALA A 219 -1.53 -3.70 -8.45
N VAL A 220 -0.87 -4.35 -7.48
CA VAL A 220 -1.43 -5.51 -6.76
C VAL A 220 -1.38 -5.34 -5.24
N ILE A 221 -2.46 -5.70 -4.55
CA ILE A 221 -2.48 -5.96 -3.10
C ILE A 221 -2.94 -7.41 -2.90
N SER A 222 -2.11 -8.25 -2.29
CA SER A 222 -2.31 -9.70 -2.25
C SER A 222 -2.03 -10.27 -0.87
N ALA A 223 -2.97 -11.04 -0.33
CA ALA A 223 -2.82 -11.81 0.91
C ALA A 223 -3.26 -13.26 0.68
N THR A 224 -2.67 -13.91 -0.32
CA THR A 224 -3.12 -15.20 -0.85
C THR A 224 -2.52 -16.39 -0.12
N SER A 225 -3.08 -17.58 -0.37
CA SER A 225 -2.49 -18.86 0.02
C SER A 225 -2.57 -19.88 -1.11
N ALA A 226 -1.43 -20.47 -1.47
CA ALA A 226 -1.35 -21.51 -2.51
C ALA A 226 -1.55 -22.92 -1.94
N GLY A 227 -1.23 -23.14 -0.66
CA GLY A 227 -1.34 -24.43 0.02
C GLY A 227 -2.60 -24.57 0.87
N GLU A 228 -2.49 -25.41 1.90
CA GLU A 228 -3.59 -25.81 2.78
C GLU A 228 -3.98 -24.77 3.84
N GLY A 229 -3.16 -23.73 4.05
CA GLY A 229 -3.49 -22.62 4.93
C GLY A 229 -4.51 -21.67 4.30
N ASN A 230 -5.31 -20.99 5.11
CA ASN A 230 -6.26 -20.00 4.62
C ASN A 230 -5.55 -18.75 4.09
N ALA A 231 -6.19 -18.03 3.17
CA ALA A 231 -5.74 -16.70 2.78
C ALA A 231 -6.01 -15.68 3.91
N GLY A 232 -5.23 -14.60 3.89
CA GLY A 232 -5.30 -13.53 4.89
C GLY A 232 -6.39 -12.50 4.59
N THR A 233 -6.47 -11.47 5.43
CA THR A 233 -7.46 -10.39 5.31
C THR A 233 -6.80 -9.11 4.82
N ILE A 234 -7.49 -8.40 3.92
CA ILE A 234 -7.07 -7.07 3.45
C ILE A 234 -8.03 -6.02 3.99
N PHE A 235 -7.50 -5.07 4.76
CA PHE A 235 -8.20 -3.88 5.25
C PHE A 235 -7.65 -2.64 4.58
N ILE A 236 -8.49 -1.91 3.86
CA ILE A 236 -8.14 -0.62 3.26
C ILE A 236 -9.11 0.43 3.81
N MET A 237 -8.57 1.40 4.52
CA MET A 237 -9.31 2.48 5.16
C MET A 237 -8.80 3.81 4.62
N THR A 238 -9.69 4.54 3.97
CA THR A 238 -9.37 5.84 3.38
C THR A 238 -10.27 6.93 3.98
N GLU A 239 -9.68 8.08 4.34
CA GLU A 239 -10.48 9.20 4.84
C GLU A 239 -11.30 9.83 3.71
N GLU A 240 -10.77 9.87 2.48
CA GLU A 240 -11.41 10.49 1.33
C GLU A 240 -11.67 9.49 0.20
N THR A 241 -10.62 8.99 -0.46
CA THR A 241 -10.79 8.23 -1.71
C THR A 241 -9.98 6.94 -1.77
N PHE A 242 -10.60 5.93 -2.36
CA PHE A 242 -9.91 4.79 -2.95
C PHE A 242 -10.18 4.78 -4.45
N ARG A 243 -9.12 4.84 -5.27
CA ARG A 243 -9.21 4.72 -6.72
C ARG A 243 -8.36 3.56 -7.21
N SER A 244 -8.93 2.71 -8.03
CA SER A 244 -8.23 1.61 -8.69
C SER A 244 -8.45 1.69 -10.19
N ASP A 245 -7.37 1.66 -10.97
CA ASP A 245 -7.37 1.71 -12.43
C ASP A 245 -6.46 0.58 -12.94
N HIS A 246 -7.04 -0.49 -13.48
CA HIS A 246 -6.31 -1.73 -13.79
C HIS A 246 -5.62 -2.39 -12.57
N GLY A 247 -6.18 -2.21 -11.37
CA GLY A 247 -5.63 -2.77 -10.13
C GLY A 247 -6.23 -4.11 -9.73
N LEU A 248 -5.49 -4.89 -8.92
CA LEU A 248 -5.94 -6.15 -8.34
C LEU A 248 -5.81 -6.14 -6.81
N VAL A 249 -6.90 -6.43 -6.11
CA VAL A 249 -6.91 -6.72 -4.67
C VAL A 249 -7.40 -8.15 -4.48
N THR A 250 -6.60 -9.03 -3.86
CA THR A 250 -6.92 -10.46 -3.80
C THR A 250 -6.55 -11.16 -2.51
N THR A 251 -7.45 -12.02 -2.04
CA THR A 251 -7.27 -12.95 -0.91
C THR A 251 -7.62 -14.38 -1.34
N GLU A 252 -7.17 -14.78 -2.52
CA GLU A 252 -7.39 -16.12 -3.07
C GLU A 252 -6.67 -17.21 -2.26
N ALA A 253 -7.40 -18.28 -1.93
CA ALA A 253 -6.86 -19.52 -1.40
C ALA A 253 -7.11 -20.69 -2.38
N ARG A 254 -6.05 -21.29 -2.90
CA ARG A 254 -6.14 -22.34 -3.93
C ARG A 254 -6.61 -23.70 -3.39
N GLN A 255 -6.27 -24.02 -2.14
CA GLN A 255 -6.57 -25.32 -1.52
C GLN A 255 -7.29 -25.21 -0.16
N ALA A 256 -7.65 -23.99 0.27
CA ALA A 256 -8.20 -23.73 1.59
C ALA A 256 -9.34 -22.71 1.57
N GLY A 257 -9.60 -22.07 2.72
CA GLY A 257 -10.57 -20.99 2.85
C GLY A 257 -10.03 -19.66 2.34
N GLY A 258 -10.84 -18.95 1.55
CA GLY A 258 -10.55 -17.60 1.06
C GLY A 258 -10.59 -16.58 2.19
N GLY A 259 -9.85 -15.50 2.01
CA GLY A 259 -9.75 -14.42 2.99
C GLY A 259 -10.84 -13.36 2.86
N ASN A 260 -10.83 -12.33 3.71
CA ASN A 260 -11.79 -11.23 3.61
C ASN A 260 -11.14 -9.98 3.03
N ILE A 261 -11.93 -9.18 2.31
CA ILE A 261 -11.53 -7.86 1.85
C ILE A 261 -12.51 -6.83 2.39
N GLN A 262 -12.01 -5.86 3.13
CA GLN A 262 -12.78 -4.75 3.66
C GLN A 262 -12.19 -3.44 3.16
N LEU A 263 -13.00 -2.70 2.40
CA LEU A 263 -12.67 -1.40 1.84
C LEU A 263 -13.62 -0.34 2.40
N THR A 264 -13.07 0.69 3.02
CA THR A 264 -13.85 1.82 3.53
C THR A 264 -13.27 3.14 3.02
N ALA A 265 -14.12 4.03 2.52
CA ALA A 265 -13.74 5.36 2.07
C ALA A 265 -14.73 6.42 2.55
N GLY A 266 -14.25 7.55 3.06
CA GLY A 266 -15.15 8.61 3.52
C GLY A 266 -15.93 9.32 2.40
N SER A 267 -15.43 9.27 1.17
CA SER A 267 -16.09 9.86 -0.01
C SER A 267 -16.32 8.85 -1.13
N PHE A 268 -15.29 8.49 -1.91
CA PHE A 268 -15.47 7.72 -3.14
C PHE A 268 -14.65 6.42 -3.12
N VAL A 269 -15.27 5.35 -3.61
CA VAL A 269 -14.58 4.18 -4.16
C VAL A 269 -14.84 4.18 -5.67
N ASP A 270 -13.78 4.29 -6.46
CA ASP A 270 -13.83 4.36 -7.92
C ASP A 270 -12.95 3.26 -8.52
N LEU A 271 -13.58 2.25 -9.13
CA LEU A 271 -12.90 1.12 -9.74
C LEU A 271 -13.09 1.19 -11.26
N LEU A 272 -11.97 1.29 -11.99
CA LEU A 272 -11.89 1.23 -13.45
C LEU A 272 -11.04 0.02 -13.85
N ASP A 273 -11.58 -0.85 -14.70
CA ASP A 273 -10.89 -2.06 -15.20
C ASP A 273 -10.22 -2.90 -14.10
N SER A 274 -10.79 -2.90 -12.89
CA SER A 274 -10.14 -3.40 -11.68
C SER A 274 -10.83 -4.63 -11.12
N GLN A 275 -10.10 -5.41 -10.34
CA GLN A 275 -10.58 -6.66 -9.75
C GLN A 275 -10.40 -6.68 -8.23
N ILE A 276 -11.45 -7.10 -7.51
CA ILE A 276 -11.41 -7.36 -6.07
C ILE A 276 -11.95 -8.78 -5.83
N ASN A 277 -11.05 -9.68 -5.43
CA ASN A 277 -11.31 -11.11 -5.44
C ASN A 277 -11.06 -11.76 -4.07
N ALA A 278 -12.09 -12.37 -3.48
CA ALA A 278 -12.00 -13.09 -2.21
C ALA A 278 -12.41 -14.57 -2.40
N ILE A 279 -11.55 -15.32 -3.09
CA ILE A 279 -11.84 -16.65 -3.61
C ILE A 279 -11.28 -17.73 -2.67
N GLY A 280 -12.04 -18.79 -2.42
CA GLY A 280 -11.60 -19.95 -1.65
C GLY A 280 -12.38 -21.21 -2.02
N ILE A 281 -11.80 -22.39 -1.75
CA ILE A 281 -12.44 -23.68 -2.10
C ILE A 281 -13.18 -24.33 -0.92
N ALA A 282 -12.69 -24.14 0.31
CA ALA A 282 -13.21 -24.83 1.51
C ALA A 282 -14.17 -23.96 2.34
N SER A 283 -13.84 -22.67 2.45
CA SER A 283 -14.68 -21.59 2.97
C SER A 283 -14.48 -20.41 2.03
N GLU A 284 -15.54 -19.74 1.63
CA GLU A 284 -15.41 -18.61 0.71
C GLU A 284 -15.04 -17.33 1.47
N GLY A 285 -14.35 -16.44 0.78
CA GLY A 285 -14.02 -15.12 1.29
C GLY A 285 -15.19 -14.14 1.21
N ASN A 286 -15.16 -13.09 2.00
CA ASN A 286 -16.17 -12.03 1.95
C ASN A 286 -15.59 -10.71 1.46
N ILE A 287 -16.38 -9.93 0.74
CA ILE A 287 -16.03 -8.57 0.32
C ILE A 287 -17.01 -7.60 0.97
N MET A 288 -16.50 -6.60 1.68
CA MET A 288 -17.29 -5.46 2.15
C MET A 288 -16.69 -4.16 1.61
N ILE A 289 -17.53 -3.37 0.93
CA ILE A 289 -17.16 -2.03 0.48
C ILE A 289 -18.14 -1.02 1.08
N ALA A 290 -17.62 -0.01 1.77
CA ALA A 290 -18.41 1.09 2.30
C ALA A 290 -17.85 2.46 1.87
N SER A 291 -18.70 3.29 1.28
CA SER A 291 -18.34 4.66 0.89
C SER A 291 -19.57 5.56 0.79
N LYS A 292 -19.45 6.85 0.42
CA LYS A 292 -20.63 7.62 0.00
C LYS A 292 -21.00 7.30 -1.44
N PHE A 293 -19.99 7.17 -2.30
CA PHE A 293 -20.15 6.93 -3.72
C PHE A 293 -19.29 5.74 -4.14
N LEU A 294 -19.94 4.68 -4.61
CA LEU A 294 -19.29 3.52 -5.18
C LEU A 294 -19.53 3.50 -6.69
N ILE A 295 -18.45 3.56 -7.47
CA ILE A 295 -18.47 3.53 -8.93
C ILE A 295 -17.66 2.32 -9.39
N LEU A 296 -18.28 1.50 -10.24
CA LEU A 296 -17.64 0.41 -10.96
C LEU A 296 -17.74 0.68 -12.46
N GLU A 297 -16.59 0.78 -13.12
CA GLU A 297 -16.46 0.84 -14.57
C GLU A 297 -15.60 -0.35 -15.00
N ASP A 298 -16.22 -1.24 -15.76
CA ASP A 298 -15.63 -2.45 -16.34
C ASP A 298 -14.85 -3.30 -15.31
N SER A 299 -15.34 -3.30 -14.07
CA SER A 299 -14.66 -3.87 -12.91
C SER A 299 -15.37 -5.10 -12.35
N GLU A 300 -14.63 -5.98 -11.70
CA GLU A 300 -15.13 -7.23 -11.13
C GLU A 300 -14.95 -7.29 -9.61
N LEU A 301 -16.04 -7.63 -8.91
CA LEU A 301 -16.04 -8.02 -7.51
C LEU A 301 -16.47 -9.48 -7.44
N LEU A 302 -15.57 -10.37 -7.02
CA LEU A 302 -15.79 -11.81 -7.07
C LEU A 302 -15.46 -12.48 -5.74
N THR A 303 -16.46 -13.14 -5.16
CA THR A 303 -16.24 -14.29 -4.28
C THR A 303 -16.53 -15.54 -5.13
N ASN A 304 -15.87 -16.67 -4.89
CA ASN A 304 -15.90 -17.89 -5.76
C ASN A 304 -17.30 -18.31 -6.26
N VAL A 305 -17.40 -19.21 -7.24
CA VAL A 305 -18.68 -19.72 -7.80
C VAL A 305 -18.94 -21.19 -7.44
N LEU A 306 -17.94 -21.89 -6.90
CA LEU A 306 -17.98 -23.36 -6.70
C LEU A 306 -18.27 -23.80 -5.26
N GLY A 307 -18.23 -22.89 -4.28
CA GLY A 307 -18.57 -23.16 -2.88
C GLY A 307 -19.88 -22.49 -2.44
N SER A 308 -20.18 -22.56 -1.15
CA SER A 308 -21.33 -21.89 -0.54
C SER A 308 -20.90 -21.02 0.63
N GLY A 309 -21.00 -19.69 0.50
CA GLY A 309 -20.83 -18.77 1.63
C GLY A 309 -20.18 -17.40 1.37
N GLY A 310 -19.66 -17.12 0.18
CA GLY A 310 -18.92 -15.89 -0.12
C GLY A 310 -19.86 -14.71 -0.25
N ASN A 311 -19.88 -13.84 0.76
CA ASN A 311 -20.81 -12.71 0.78
C ASN A 311 -20.15 -11.46 0.21
N ILE A 312 -20.91 -10.69 -0.54
CA ILE A 312 -20.54 -9.34 -0.95
C ILE A 312 -21.54 -8.36 -0.34
N ARG A 313 -21.02 -7.41 0.45
CA ARG A 313 -21.82 -6.32 1.03
C ARG A 313 -21.31 -4.96 0.53
N LEU A 314 -22.19 -4.23 -0.16
CA LEU A 314 -21.91 -2.88 -0.65
C LEU A 314 -22.78 -1.88 0.11
N VAL A 315 -22.16 -0.90 0.78
CA VAL A 315 -22.86 0.16 1.52
C VAL A 315 -22.45 1.49 0.93
N ALA A 316 -23.38 2.17 0.25
CA ALA A 316 -23.12 3.48 -0.34
C ALA A 316 -24.37 4.37 -0.35
N ASP A 317 -24.20 5.69 -0.39
CA ASP A 317 -25.33 6.58 -0.67
C ASP A 317 -25.76 6.41 -2.14
N LEU A 318 -24.79 6.30 -3.05
CA LEU A 318 -24.98 6.06 -4.48
C LEU A 318 -24.06 4.93 -4.96
N PHE A 319 -24.64 3.98 -5.68
CA PHE A 319 -23.91 2.90 -6.37
C PHE A 319 -24.18 2.97 -7.88
N LEU A 320 -23.11 3.13 -8.67
CA LEU A 320 -23.14 3.11 -10.13
C LEU A 320 -22.22 2.01 -10.64
N ALA A 321 -22.72 1.22 -11.59
CA ALA A 321 -21.94 0.17 -12.24
C ALA A 321 -22.18 0.22 -13.75
N SER A 322 -21.12 0.09 -14.56
CA SER A 322 -21.22 -0.08 -16.01
C SER A 322 -21.92 -1.41 -16.35
N SER A 323 -22.38 -1.56 -17.60
CA SER A 323 -22.99 -2.83 -18.05
C SER A 323 -22.03 -4.01 -18.07
N GLU A 324 -20.72 -3.74 -18.19
CA GLU A 324 -19.68 -4.78 -18.19
C GLU A 324 -19.16 -5.08 -16.78
N SER A 325 -19.48 -4.24 -15.78
CA SER A 325 -19.10 -4.47 -14.40
C SER A 325 -19.82 -5.69 -13.82
N ARG A 326 -19.10 -6.52 -13.07
CA ARG A 326 -19.60 -7.80 -12.53
C ARG A 326 -19.46 -7.83 -11.02
N VAL A 327 -20.57 -8.06 -10.31
CA VAL A 327 -20.57 -8.31 -8.86
C VAL A 327 -21.16 -9.69 -8.63
N VAL A 328 -20.30 -10.65 -8.27
CA VAL A 328 -20.66 -12.06 -8.18
C VAL A 328 -20.35 -12.58 -6.79
N ALA A 329 -21.42 -12.82 -6.04
CA ALA A 329 -21.38 -13.51 -4.75
C ALA A 329 -21.90 -14.95 -4.92
N SER A 330 -21.22 -15.92 -4.32
CA SER A 330 -21.73 -17.30 -4.16
C SER A 330 -22.66 -17.45 -2.97
N GLY A 331 -22.51 -16.59 -1.97
CA GLY A 331 -23.37 -16.47 -0.80
C GLY A 331 -24.39 -15.34 -0.98
N VAL A 332 -24.45 -14.45 0.00
CA VAL A 332 -25.36 -13.29 0.01
C VAL A 332 -24.74 -12.10 -0.71
N LEU A 333 -25.47 -11.54 -1.67
CA LEU A 333 -25.22 -10.22 -2.21
C LEU A 333 -26.15 -9.21 -1.54
N ASP A 334 -25.60 -8.31 -0.73
CA ASP A 334 -26.32 -7.24 -0.02
C ASP A 334 -25.86 -5.87 -0.53
N ILE A 335 -26.74 -5.17 -1.25
CA ILE A 335 -26.45 -3.83 -1.78
C ILE A 335 -27.38 -2.82 -1.10
N GLN A 336 -26.78 -1.95 -0.28
CA GLN A 336 -27.43 -0.89 0.47
C GLN A 336 -27.05 0.46 -0.14
N ALA A 337 -27.70 0.82 -1.25
CA ALA A 337 -27.46 2.08 -1.95
C ALA A 337 -28.63 2.52 -2.84
N VAL A 338 -28.66 3.81 -3.19
CA VAL A 338 -29.47 4.27 -4.32
C VAL A 338 -28.80 3.79 -5.61
N THR A 339 -29.52 3.01 -6.42
CA THR A 339 -29.01 2.41 -7.67
C THR A 339 -29.66 2.97 -8.94
N ASN A 340 -30.68 3.82 -8.77
CA ASN A 340 -31.43 4.41 -9.87
C ASN A 340 -31.53 5.93 -9.72
N LEU A 341 -30.88 6.66 -10.61
CA LEU A 341 -30.87 8.13 -10.65
C LEU A 341 -32.09 8.75 -11.33
N SER A 342 -32.94 7.95 -12.00
CA SER A 342 -34.08 8.46 -12.79
C SER A 342 -35.16 9.17 -11.95
N GLY A 343 -35.18 8.97 -10.63
CA GLY A 343 -36.07 9.67 -9.69
C GLY A 343 -35.41 10.81 -8.90
N THR A 344 -34.08 10.98 -8.99
CA THR A 344 -33.29 11.83 -8.08
C THR A 344 -32.61 13.00 -8.79
N LEU A 345 -32.60 13.01 -10.12
CA LEU A 345 -32.15 14.13 -10.92
C LEU A 345 -33.19 15.26 -10.84
N ALA A 346 -33.04 16.16 -9.87
CA ALA A 346 -33.66 17.47 -9.97
C ALA A 346 -33.10 18.13 -11.24
N PRO A 347 -33.92 18.44 -12.26
CA PRO A 347 -33.43 19.14 -13.43
C PRO A 347 -32.79 20.44 -12.96
N LEU A 348 -31.53 20.67 -13.35
CA LEU A 348 -30.89 21.97 -13.14
C LEU A 348 -31.84 23.04 -13.69
N SER A 349 -32.17 24.02 -12.85
CA SER A 349 -33.04 25.13 -13.21
C SER A 349 -32.58 25.71 -14.55
N GLN A 350 -33.43 25.57 -15.58
CA GLN A 350 -33.19 26.19 -16.89
C GLN A 350 -33.33 27.71 -16.85
N ALA A 351 -33.75 28.29 -15.71
CA ALA A 351 -33.60 29.71 -15.49
C ALA A 351 -32.11 30.02 -15.31
N PHE A 352 -31.50 30.59 -16.34
CA PHE A 352 -30.23 31.29 -16.20
C PHE A 352 -30.37 32.31 -15.07
N VAL A 353 -29.56 32.16 -14.02
CA VAL A 353 -29.43 33.23 -13.03
C VAL A 353 -28.88 34.44 -13.78
N SER A 354 -29.67 35.51 -13.86
CA SER A 354 -29.21 36.76 -14.44
C SER A 354 -27.93 37.19 -13.72
N ALA A 355 -26.81 37.25 -14.46
CA ALA A 355 -25.57 37.81 -13.94
C ALA A 355 -25.80 39.21 -13.34
N GLY A 356 -26.77 39.97 -13.86
CA GLY A 356 -27.19 41.26 -13.32
C GLY A 356 -27.86 41.21 -11.94
N ALA A 357 -28.44 40.07 -11.53
CA ALA A 357 -29.01 39.90 -10.19
C ALA A 357 -27.91 39.60 -9.15
N LEU A 358 -26.89 38.83 -9.52
CA LEU A 358 -25.72 38.53 -8.66
C LEU A 358 -24.73 39.71 -8.57
N LEU A 359 -24.70 40.58 -9.58
CA LEU A 359 -23.82 41.76 -9.63
C LEU A 359 -24.40 43.03 -9.00
N ARG A 360 -25.65 43.01 -8.49
CA ARG A 360 -26.26 44.21 -7.87
C ARG A 360 -25.64 44.54 -6.51
N GLU A 361 -25.28 43.56 -5.70
CA GLU A 361 -24.70 43.80 -4.37
C GLU A 361 -23.22 44.22 -4.36
N PRO A 362 -22.34 43.80 -5.31
CA PRO A 362 -20.98 44.34 -5.37
C PRO A 362 -20.88 45.78 -5.91
N CYS A 363 -21.79 46.19 -6.79
CA CYS A 363 -21.72 47.51 -7.44
C CYS A 363 -22.18 48.66 -6.53
N ALA A 364 -23.20 48.43 -5.70
CA ALA A 364 -23.66 49.44 -4.72
C ALA A 364 -22.58 49.74 -3.66
N VAL A 365 -21.73 48.75 -3.33
CA VAL A 365 -20.59 48.91 -2.42
C VAL A 365 -19.38 49.57 -3.12
N ARG A 366 -19.11 49.25 -4.39
CA ARG A 366 -18.03 49.89 -5.18
C ARG A 366 -18.26 51.35 -5.54
N LEU A 367 -19.51 51.80 -5.66
CA LEU A 367 -19.85 53.20 -5.97
C LEU A 367 -19.53 54.20 -4.84
N ARG A 368 -19.31 53.74 -3.59
CA ARG A 368 -18.83 54.61 -2.50
C ARG A 368 -17.32 54.89 -2.54
N GLY A 369 -16.55 54.17 -3.35
CA GLY A 369 -15.08 54.24 -3.41
C GLY A 369 -14.49 55.14 -4.50
N GLY A 370 -15.30 55.81 -5.32
CA GLY A 370 -14.84 56.92 -6.17
C GLY A 370 -13.92 56.59 -7.36
N GLN A 371 -13.68 55.32 -7.71
CA GLN A 371 -12.94 54.97 -8.92
C GLN A 371 -13.69 53.94 -9.75
N THR A 372 -14.22 54.37 -10.90
CA THR A 372 -14.77 53.48 -11.93
C THR A 372 -13.92 53.59 -13.18
N SER A 373 -13.53 52.44 -13.74
CA SER A 373 -12.97 52.37 -15.09
C SER A 373 -14.14 52.19 -16.07
N SER A 374 -14.18 53.00 -17.13
CA SER A 374 -15.14 52.85 -18.23
C SER A 374 -14.48 52.22 -19.45
N LEU A 375 -15.07 51.17 -20.00
CA LEU A 375 -14.73 50.63 -21.31
C LEU A 375 -15.74 51.15 -22.33
N VAL A 376 -15.29 51.97 -23.28
CA VAL A 376 -16.13 52.47 -24.38
C VAL A 376 -15.75 51.73 -25.65
N PHE A 377 -16.69 50.97 -26.21
CA PHE A 377 -16.56 50.46 -27.58
C PHE A 377 -17.07 51.52 -28.55
N ARG A 378 -16.18 52.05 -29.39
CA ARG A 378 -16.55 52.76 -30.61
C ARG A 378 -16.42 51.80 -31.78
N GLY A 379 -17.55 51.32 -32.30
CA GLY A 379 -17.60 50.70 -33.62
C GLY A 379 -17.35 51.76 -34.69
N ARG A 380 -16.58 51.42 -35.72
CA ARG A 380 -16.52 52.20 -36.95
C ARG A 380 -17.65 51.68 -37.84
N GLU A 381 -18.56 52.61 -38.15
CA GLU A 381 -19.75 52.49 -39.02
C GLU A 381 -21.07 52.10 -38.33
N GLY A 382 -21.96 53.10 -38.22
CA GLY A 382 -23.42 52.93 -38.11
C GLY A 382 -23.97 52.61 -36.73
#